data_AF-A0A7Y4K0N5-F1
#
_entry.id   AF-A0A7Y4K0N5-F1
#
_cell.length_a   1.000
_cell.length_b   1.000
_cell.length_c   1.000
_cell.angle_alpha   90.00
_cell.angle_beta   90.00
_cell.angle_gamma   90.00
#
_symmetry.space_group_name_H-M   'P 1'
#
loop_
_entity.id
_entity.type
_entity.pdbx_description
1 polymer ?
#
loop_
_entity_poly.entity_id
_entity_poly.type
_entity_poly.pdbx_seq_one_letter_code
_entity_poly.pdbx_strand_id
1 'polypeptide(L)' 'VVVHADSKVAGHGPGVTPLLIAPRECVRLVRRPQANVALVLGLRQSVAPPAGDPSWRGG' A
#
# COMPACT_ATOMS: atom_id res chain seq x y z
N VAL A 1 -3.71 4.99 1.67
CA VAL A 1 -4.08 3.67 2.24
C VAL A 1 -4.75 2.85 1.17
N VAL A 2 -4.40 1.57 1.03
CA VAL A 2 -5.08 0.67 0.07
C VAL A 2 -6.43 0.26 0.66
N VAL A 3 -7.51 0.43 -0.10
CA VAL A 3 -8.90 0.22 0.38
C VAL A 3 -9.64 -0.89 -0.34
N HIS A 4 -9.20 -1.30 -1.54
CA HIS A 4 -9.73 -2.48 -2.21
C HIS A 4 -8.64 -3.22 -3.00
N ALA A 5 -8.94 -4.48 -3.34
CA ALA A 5 -8.06 -5.35 -4.11
C ALA A 5 -7.95 -4.91 -5.58
N ASP A 6 -7.13 -5.65 -6.33
CA ASP A 6 -6.93 -5.43 -7.76
C ASP A 6 -8.21 -5.57 -8.59
N SER A 7 -8.24 -4.93 -9.75
CA SER A 7 -9.35 -4.95 -10.71
C SER A 7 -8.88 -5.44 -12.06
N LYS A 8 -9.69 -6.28 -12.72
CA LYS A 8 -9.41 -6.78 -14.07
C LYS A 8 -9.75 -5.79 -15.18
N VAL A 9 -10.32 -4.63 -14.84
CA VAL A 9 -10.71 -3.60 -15.81
C VAL A 9 -9.48 -2.77 -16.14
N ALA A 10 -9.21 -2.59 -17.44
CA ALA A 10 -8.10 -1.75 -17.89
C ALA A 10 -8.17 -0.34 -17.26
N GLY A 11 -7.01 0.17 -16.84
CA GLY A 11 -6.91 1.47 -16.16
C GLY A 11 -7.32 1.47 -14.69
N HIS A 12 -7.74 0.32 -14.13
CA HIS A 12 -8.00 0.16 -12.70
C HIS A 12 -6.89 -0.65 -12.03
N GLY A 13 -6.76 -0.49 -10.72
CA GLY A 13 -5.88 -1.25 -9.85
C GLY A 13 -6.36 -1.16 -8.41
N PRO A 14 -5.52 -1.52 -7.42
CA PRO A 14 -5.88 -1.36 -6.01
C PRO A 14 -6.25 0.09 -5.69
N GLY A 15 -7.43 0.29 -5.10
CA GLY A 15 -7.90 1.63 -4.75
C GLY A 15 -7.10 2.22 -3.63
N VAL A 16 -6.82 3.51 -3.72
CA VAL A 16 -6.08 4.26 -2.71
C VAL A 16 -6.87 5.46 -2.20
N THR A 17 -6.91 5.61 -0.87
CA THR A 17 -7.41 6.83 -0.21
C THR A 17 -6.21 7.65 0.29
N PRO A 18 -6.05 8.92 -0.17
CA PRO A 18 -5.06 9.84 0.38
C PRO A 18 -5.35 10.14 1.86
N LEU A 19 -4.32 10.14 2.71
CA LEU A 19 -4.43 10.58 4.11
C LEU A 19 -3.75 11.92 4.37
N LEU A 20 -2.72 12.24 3.60
CA LEU A 20 -1.92 13.44 3.73
C LEU A 20 -1.46 13.88 2.34
N ILE A 21 -1.54 15.18 2.08
CA ILE A 21 -1.00 15.83 0.88
C ILE A 21 -0.15 16.99 1.38
N ALA A 22 1.11 17.03 0.95
CA ALA A 22 2.06 18.07 1.32
C ALA A 22 3.20 18.14 0.29
N PRO A 23 3.96 19.26 0.25
CA PRO A 23 5.19 19.34 -0.53
C PRO A 23 6.19 18.25 -0.15
N ARG A 24 7.05 17.86 -1.10
CA ARG A 24 7.99 16.73 -0.93
C ARG A 24 8.97 16.97 0.21
N GLU A 25 9.42 18.21 0.38
CA GLU A 25 10.32 18.67 1.43
C GLU A 25 9.70 18.57 2.84
N CYS A 26 8.38 18.50 2.95
CA CYS A 26 7.68 18.37 4.22
C CYS A 26 7.48 16.90 4.64
N VAL A 27 7.70 15.92 3.74
CA VAL A 27 7.38 14.51 4.00
C VAL A 27 8.52 13.59 3.58
N ARG A 28 8.96 12.75 4.52
CA ARG A 28 9.93 11.69 4.23
C ARG A 28 9.24 10.32 4.19
N LEU A 29 9.30 9.66 3.04
CA LEU A 29 8.81 8.29 2.89
C LEU A 29 9.73 7.30 3.61
N VAL A 30 9.16 6.42 4.42
CA VAL A 30 9.89 5.34 5.13
C VAL A 30 9.23 4.01 4.80
N ARG A 31 9.98 3.08 4.21
CA ARG A 31 9.49 1.74 3.91
C ARG A 31 9.54 0.88 5.17
N ARG A 32 8.38 0.39 5.63
CA ARG A 32 8.27 -0.60 6.71
C ARG A 32 7.44 -1.79 6.25
N PRO A 33 7.92 -3.04 6.37
CA PRO A 33 7.17 -4.24 5.95
C PRO A 33 5.78 -4.37 6.60
N GLN A 34 5.64 -3.83 7.81
CA GLN A 34 4.42 -3.89 8.62
C GLN A 34 3.58 -2.59 8.55
N ALA A 35 3.77 -1.74 7.52
CA ALA A 35 2.97 -0.53 7.35
C ALA A 35 1.54 -0.85 6.88
N ASN A 36 0.70 -1.38 7.78
CA ASN A 36 -0.68 -1.77 7.50
C ASN A 36 -1.60 -1.33 8.66
N VAL A 37 -2.70 -0.65 8.33
CA VAL A 37 -3.65 -0.11 9.32
C VAL A 37 -4.28 -1.20 10.20
N ALA A 38 -4.43 -2.43 9.69
CA ALA A 38 -4.96 -3.55 10.46
C ALA A 38 -4.06 -3.93 11.64
N LEU A 39 -2.74 -3.73 11.53
CA LEU A 39 -1.81 -3.96 12.64
C LEU A 39 -1.92 -2.86 13.71
N VAL A 40 -2.07 -1.61 13.26
CA VAL A 40 -2.25 -0.45 14.16
C VAL A 40 -3.55 -0.56 14.96
N LEU A 41 -4.60 -1.08 14.33
CA LEU A 41 -5.92 -1.27 14.95
C LEU A 41 -6.06 -2.60 15.72
N GLY A 42 -5.02 -3.43 15.80
CA GLY A 42 -5.08 -4.72 16.49
C GLY A 42 -5.96 -5.78 15.83
N LEU A 43 -6.34 -5.58 14.56
CA LEU A 43 -7.17 -6.53 13.80
C LEU A 43 -6.36 -7.72 13.27
N ARG A 44 -5.03 -7.59 13.21
CA ARG A 44 -4.08 -8.64 12.79
C ARG A 44 -2.82 -8.57 13.64
N GLN A 45 -2.13 -9.71 13.76
CA GLN A 45 -0.86 -9.82 14.49
C GLN A 45 0.37 -9.71 13.57
N SER A 46 0.22 -10.06 12.30
CA SER A 46 1.24 -9.90 11.27
C SER A 46 0.59 -9.75 9.89
N VAL A 47 1.35 -9.27 8.91
CA VAL A 47 0.95 -9.23 7.51
C VAL A 47 2.03 -9.93 6.71
N ALA A 48 1.66 -11.00 6.00
CA ALA A 48 2.56 -11.63 5.05
C ALA A 48 2.94 -10.59 3.97
N PRO A 49 4.18 -10.60 3.45
CA PRO A 49 4.51 -9.79 2.28
C PRO A 49 3.49 -10.09 1.17
N PRO A 50 3.07 -9.08 0.39
CA PRO A 50 2.33 -9.38 -0.82
C PRO A 50 3.13 -10.41 -1.63
N ALA A 51 2.48 -11.48 -2.09
CA ALA A 51 3.11 -12.39 -3.05
C ALA A 51 3.61 -11.50 -4.20
N GLY A 52 4.94 -11.45 -4.38
CA GLY A 52 5.51 -10.58 -5.39
C GLY A 52 4.86 -10.91 -6.72
N ASP A 53 4.30 -9.90 -7.39
CA ASP A 53 3.81 -10.09 -8.74
C ASP A 53 5.03 -10.39 -9.64
N PRO A 54 5.14 -11.60 -10.20
CA PRO A 54 6.27 -11.94 -11.05
C PRO A 54 6.31 -11.12 -12.36
N SER A 55 5.26 -10.38 -12.68
CA SER A 55 5.21 -9.45 -13.83
C SER A 55 5.79 -8.06 -13.53
N TRP A 56 6.05 -7.71 -12.27
CA TRP A 56 6.64 -6.42 -11.90
C TRP A 56 8.15 -6.37 -12.19
N ARG A 57 8.52 -5.88 -13.38
CA ARG A 57 9.89 -5.46 -13.71
C ARG A 57 10.03 -3.96 -13.41
N GLY A 58 10.33 -3.62 -12.16
CA GLY A 58 10.65 -2.24 -11.79
C GLY A 58 11.95 -1.78 -12.47
N GLY A 59 11.87 -0.64 -13.16
CA GLY A 59 13.01 0.20 -13.55
C GLY A 59 13.12 1.43 -12.66
#